data_AF-A0A7Y3AWI3-F1
#
_entry.id   AF-A0A7Y3AWI3-F1
#
_cell.length_a   1.000
_cell.length_b   1.000
_cell.length_c   1.000
_cell.angle_alpha   90.00
_cell.angle_beta   90.00
_cell.angle_gamma   90.00
#
_symmetry.space_group_name_H-M   'P 1'
#
loop_
_entity.id
_entity.type
_entity.pdbx_description
1 polymer ?
#
loop_
_entity_poly.entity_id
_entity_poly.type
_entity_poly.pdbx_seq_one_letter_code
_entity_poly.pdbx_strand_id
1 'polypeptide(L)'
;INQKWSWDRILRSPYIKQADTLQGFYLFEDHFSIEELERHFDFYEPFTVHESSLSPCVHSIQAAKLGRMEQAYKFYLRTSRLDLDDYNKEVEEGLHITSMAGTWMSIVEGFGGMRMKDDKLSFAPKIPKQWKSYSFKVNFRNRIIKVNVAENQTSFEYNGAAEMTLRVNDKRVILKPSQETIVQNI
;
A
#
# COMPACT_ATOMS: atom_id res chain seq x y z
N ILE A 1 7.78 14.77 -18.47
CA ILE A 1 7.52 14.57 -19.92
C ILE A 1 6.46 15.55 -20.41
N ASN A 2 5.28 15.58 -19.79
CA ASN A 2 4.18 16.51 -20.12
C ASN A 2 4.59 17.99 -20.28
N GLN A 3 5.57 18.48 -19.51
CA GLN A 3 6.02 19.88 -19.56
C GLN A 3 6.94 20.23 -20.75
N LYS A 4 7.45 19.24 -21.49
CA LYS A 4 8.50 19.46 -22.53
C LYS A 4 8.21 18.80 -23.86
N TRP A 5 7.32 17.81 -23.92
CA TRP A 5 7.00 17.10 -25.16
C TRP A 5 5.63 17.52 -25.67
N SER A 6 5.48 17.56 -26.99
CA SER A 6 4.18 17.73 -27.62
C SER A 6 3.28 16.51 -27.37
N TRP A 7 1.97 16.73 -27.35
CA TRP A 7 1.00 15.67 -27.05
C TRP A 7 1.10 14.48 -28.01
N ASP A 8 1.30 14.72 -29.30
CA ASP A 8 1.48 13.65 -30.29
C ASP A 8 2.67 12.75 -29.96
N ARG A 9 3.76 13.32 -29.44
CA ARG A 9 4.97 12.58 -29.06
C ARG A 9 4.72 11.73 -27.80
N ILE A 10 3.97 12.26 -26.84
CA ILE A 10 3.59 11.52 -25.63
C ILE A 10 2.69 10.33 -26.00
N LEU A 11 1.64 10.57 -26.80
CA LEU A 11 0.64 9.55 -27.15
C LEU A 11 1.20 8.35 -27.91
N ARG A 12 2.20 8.56 -28.78
CA ARG A 12 2.85 7.46 -29.53
C ARG A 12 4.04 6.83 -28.80
N SER A 13 4.41 7.34 -27.62
CA SER A 13 5.52 6.79 -26.83
C SER A 13 5.06 5.60 -25.98
N PRO A 14 5.99 4.77 -25.49
CA PRO A 14 5.63 3.68 -24.58
C PRO A 14 5.49 4.15 -23.12
N TYR A 15 5.62 5.45 -22.83
CA TYR A 15 5.61 5.94 -21.46
C TYR A 15 4.19 6.06 -20.91
N ILE A 16 3.98 5.52 -19.72
CA ILE A 16 2.68 5.43 -19.07
C ILE A 16 2.63 6.48 -17.96
N LYS A 17 1.57 7.31 -17.95
CA LYS A 17 1.41 8.39 -16.97
C LYS A 17 1.34 7.88 -15.53
N GLN A 18 0.62 6.79 -15.33
CA GLN A 18 0.26 6.26 -14.01
C GLN A 18 -0.03 4.75 -14.04
N ALA A 19 -0.36 4.14 -12.90
CA ALA A 19 -0.83 2.76 -12.90
C ALA A 19 -2.07 2.61 -13.79
N ASP A 20 -2.01 1.68 -14.74
CA ASP A 20 -3.10 1.35 -15.66
C ASP A 20 -3.44 -0.15 -15.54
N THR A 21 -2.69 -1.04 -16.23
CA THR A 21 -2.83 -2.50 -16.01
C THR A 21 -2.59 -2.86 -14.54
N LEU A 22 -1.59 -2.24 -13.91
CA LEU A 22 -1.30 -2.43 -12.49
C LEU A 22 -2.42 -1.90 -11.58
N GLN A 23 -3.25 -0.95 -12.03
CA GLN A 23 -4.45 -0.55 -11.27
C GLN A 23 -5.46 -1.70 -11.21
N GLY A 24 -5.59 -2.47 -12.29
CA GLY A 24 -6.43 -3.68 -12.33
C GLY A 24 -5.95 -4.75 -11.35
N PHE A 25 -4.64 -5.01 -11.32
CA PHE A 25 -4.04 -5.92 -10.33
C PHE A 25 -4.28 -5.46 -8.89
N TYR A 26 -4.25 -4.15 -8.62
CA TYR A 26 -4.54 -3.64 -7.29
C TYR A 26 -6.02 -3.83 -6.88
N LEU A 27 -6.96 -3.56 -7.80
CA LEU A 27 -8.39 -3.65 -7.50
C LEU A 27 -8.89 -5.09 -7.37
N PHE A 28 -8.31 -6.01 -8.14
CA PHE A 28 -8.72 -7.42 -8.21
C PHE A 28 -7.56 -8.35 -7.86
N GLU A 29 -6.78 -7.98 -6.84
CA GLU A 29 -5.53 -8.67 -6.46
C GLU A 29 -5.70 -10.18 -6.27
N ASP A 30 -6.85 -10.63 -5.76
CA ASP A 30 -7.17 -12.03 -5.52
C ASP A 30 -7.57 -12.84 -6.77
N HIS A 31 -7.75 -12.17 -7.92
CA HIS A 31 -8.02 -12.82 -9.20
C HIS A 31 -6.75 -13.23 -9.95
N PHE A 32 -5.57 -12.83 -9.46
CA PHE A 32 -4.29 -13.04 -10.13
C PHE A 32 -3.30 -13.77 -9.23
N SER A 33 -2.38 -14.51 -9.85
CA SER A 33 -1.27 -15.12 -9.13
C SER A 33 -0.19 -14.08 -8.79
N ILE A 34 0.69 -14.42 -7.84
CA ILE A 34 1.85 -13.57 -7.51
C ILE A 34 2.81 -13.48 -8.70
N GLU A 35 2.97 -14.56 -9.45
CA GLU A 35 3.81 -14.64 -10.64
C GLU A 35 3.27 -13.77 -11.78
N GLU A 36 1.94 -13.71 -11.94
CA GLU A 36 1.31 -12.80 -12.90
C GLU A 36 1.53 -11.35 -12.49
N LEU A 37 1.29 -11.03 -11.21
CA LEU A 37 1.57 -9.69 -10.68
C LEU A 37 3.04 -9.31 -10.93
N GLU A 38 3.98 -10.19 -10.61
CA GLU A 38 5.41 -9.94 -10.78
C GLU A 38 5.76 -9.66 -12.25
N ARG A 39 5.31 -10.52 -13.17
CA ARG A 39 5.56 -10.38 -14.61
C ARG A 39 5.03 -9.04 -15.14
N HIS A 40 3.82 -8.66 -14.74
CA HIS A 40 3.23 -7.40 -15.18
C HIS A 40 3.86 -6.18 -14.51
N PHE A 41 4.23 -6.29 -13.23
CA PHE A 41 4.94 -5.23 -12.52
C PHE A 41 6.31 -4.95 -13.14
N ASP A 42 7.09 -5.99 -13.41
CA ASP A 42 8.41 -5.89 -14.07
C ASP A 42 8.34 -5.29 -15.46
N PHE A 43 7.24 -5.54 -16.17
CA PHE A 43 7.03 -4.95 -17.48
C PHE A 43 6.61 -3.49 -17.39
N TYR A 44 5.57 -3.15 -16.61
CA TYR A 44 4.94 -1.83 -16.67
C TYR A 44 5.58 -0.76 -15.79
N GLU A 45 6.18 -1.12 -14.64
CA GLU A 45 6.80 -0.14 -13.74
C GLU A 45 7.92 0.66 -14.43
N PRO A 46 8.85 0.06 -15.19
CA PRO A 46 9.92 0.81 -15.85
C PRO A 46 9.44 1.80 -16.93
N PHE A 47 8.25 1.57 -17.49
CA PHE A 47 7.62 2.49 -18.46
C PHE A 47 6.77 3.56 -17.78
N THR A 48 6.49 3.45 -16.48
CA THR A 48 5.61 4.37 -15.77
C THR A 48 6.39 5.58 -15.26
N VAL A 49 6.01 6.78 -15.69
CA VAL A 49 6.71 8.03 -15.30
C VAL A 49 6.20 8.63 -13.99
N HIS A 50 5.03 8.15 -13.53
CA HIS A 50 4.36 8.59 -12.31
C HIS A 50 4.13 10.12 -12.26
N GLU A 51 3.63 10.68 -13.37
CA GLU A 51 3.21 12.09 -13.46
C GLU A 51 1.80 12.32 -12.90
N SER A 52 1.18 11.26 -12.37
CA SER A 52 -0.04 11.36 -11.58
C SER A 52 0.27 11.04 -10.12
N SER A 53 -0.25 11.86 -9.21
CA SER A 53 -0.13 11.65 -7.76
C SER A 53 -0.70 10.32 -7.28
N LEU A 54 -1.63 9.72 -8.03
CA LEU A 54 -2.20 8.40 -7.76
C LEU A 54 -1.26 7.23 -8.08
N SER A 55 -0.19 7.47 -8.84
CA SER A 55 0.61 6.37 -9.35
C SER A 55 1.53 5.71 -8.32
N PRO A 56 2.32 6.46 -7.52
CA PRO A 56 3.33 5.84 -6.66
C PRO A 56 2.72 4.97 -5.56
N CYS A 57 1.56 5.32 -4.99
CA CYS A 57 0.95 4.52 -3.92
C CYS A 57 0.57 3.11 -4.39
N VAL A 58 0.00 2.97 -5.59
CA VAL A 58 -0.35 1.67 -6.18
C VAL A 58 0.88 0.81 -6.41
N HIS A 59 1.98 1.41 -6.88
CA HIS A 59 3.25 0.71 -7.08
C HIS A 59 3.92 0.36 -5.74
N SER A 60 3.80 1.20 -4.72
CA SER A 60 4.25 0.92 -3.34
C SER A 60 3.57 -0.33 -2.79
N ILE A 61 2.24 -0.40 -2.92
CA ILE A 61 1.42 -1.53 -2.43
C ILE A 61 1.82 -2.83 -3.13
N GLN A 62 1.95 -2.81 -4.47
CA GLN A 62 2.32 -4.00 -5.23
C GLN A 62 3.77 -4.42 -5.02
N ALA A 63 4.71 -3.48 -4.93
CA ALA A 63 6.10 -3.79 -4.56
C ALA A 63 6.18 -4.41 -3.16
N ALA A 64 5.41 -3.91 -2.19
CA ALA A 64 5.31 -4.51 -0.86
C ALA A 64 4.74 -5.93 -0.94
N LYS A 65 3.68 -6.15 -1.73
CA LYS A 65 3.10 -7.48 -1.98
C LYS A 65 4.14 -8.46 -2.52
N LEU A 66 4.91 -8.05 -3.52
CA LEU A 66 6.01 -8.81 -4.14
C LEU A 66 7.24 -8.99 -3.24
N GLY A 67 7.25 -8.43 -2.03
CA GLY A 67 8.39 -8.52 -1.10
C GLY A 67 9.55 -7.60 -1.45
N ARG A 68 9.38 -6.70 -2.43
CA ARG A 68 10.38 -5.73 -2.89
C ARG A 68 10.38 -4.48 -2.01
N MET A 69 10.65 -4.67 -0.72
CA MET A 69 10.44 -3.65 0.31
C MET A 69 11.25 -2.37 0.12
N GLU A 70 12.45 -2.46 -0.47
CA GLU A 70 13.24 -1.27 -0.79
C GLU A 70 12.60 -0.42 -1.89
N GLN A 71 12.03 -1.06 -2.92
CA GLN A 71 11.29 -0.38 -3.99
C GLN A 71 9.96 0.18 -3.46
N ALA A 72 9.24 -0.60 -2.64
CA ALA A 72 8.02 -0.15 -1.98
C ALA A 72 8.26 1.10 -1.13
N TYR A 73 9.35 1.12 -0.36
CA TYR A 73 9.71 2.28 0.46
C TYR A 73 10.05 3.52 -0.36
N LYS A 74 10.74 3.37 -1.50
CA LYS A 74 11.00 4.49 -2.42
C LYS A 74 9.70 5.09 -2.97
N PHE A 75 8.75 4.23 -3.37
CA PHE A 75 7.43 4.69 -3.82
C PHE A 75 6.62 5.35 -2.70
N TYR A 76 6.67 4.80 -1.50
CA TYR A 76 6.07 5.40 -0.31
C TYR A 76 6.61 6.82 -0.06
N LEU A 77 7.92 7.05 -0.15
CA LEU A 77 8.50 8.39 0.02
C LEU A 77 8.00 9.35 -1.06
N ARG A 78 7.90 8.89 -2.32
CA ARG A 78 7.37 9.71 -3.41
C ARG A 78 5.91 10.13 -3.19
N THR A 79 5.05 9.26 -2.66
CA THR A 79 3.65 9.63 -2.36
C THR A 79 3.53 10.48 -1.10
N SER A 80 4.23 10.12 -0.01
CA SER A 80 4.12 10.77 1.30
C SER A 80 4.78 12.14 1.37
N ARG A 81 5.70 12.42 0.46
CA ARG A 81 6.43 13.69 0.41
C ARG A 81 6.20 14.45 -0.90
N LEU A 82 5.19 14.05 -1.69
CA LEU A 82 4.93 14.63 -3.02
C LEU A 82 4.87 16.16 -2.98
N ASP A 83 4.01 16.71 -2.13
CA ASP A 83 3.82 18.15 -1.99
C ASP A 83 4.94 18.81 -1.17
N LEU A 84 5.50 18.09 -0.18
CA LEU A 84 6.54 18.62 0.72
C LEU A 84 7.88 18.85 0.01
N ASP A 85 8.22 17.98 -0.94
CA ASP A 85 9.45 18.05 -1.73
C ASP A 85 9.19 18.56 -3.16
N ASP A 86 7.95 18.95 -3.47
CA ASP A 86 7.47 19.39 -4.79
C ASP A 86 7.94 18.49 -5.96
N TYR A 87 7.73 17.18 -5.80
CA TYR A 87 8.23 16.15 -6.75
C TYR A 87 7.74 16.38 -8.18
N ASN A 88 6.51 16.85 -8.34
CA ASN A 88 5.90 17.11 -9.65
C ASN A 88 6.15 18.53 -10.17
N LYS A 89 6.65 19.45 -9.34
CA LYS A 89 6.82 20.88 -9.66
C LYS A 89 5.49 21.55 -10.01
N GLU A 90 4.49 21.28 -9.18
CA GLU A 90 3.08 21.64 -9.40
C GLU A 90 2.39 22.09 -8.10
N VAL A 91 3.09 22.16 -6.96
CA VAL A 91 2.46 22.49 -5.66
C VAL A 91 1.88 23.92 -5.61
N GLU A 92 2.38 24.82 -6.46
CA GLU A 92 1.83 26.17 -6.67
C GLU A 92 0.39 26.17 -7.18
N GLU A 93 -0.05 25.09 -7.83
CA GLU A 93 -1.43 24.90 -8.31
C GLU A 93 -2.35 24.33 -7.22
N GLY A 94 -1.78 23.84 -6.11
CA GLY A 94 -2.51 23.30 -4.96
C GLY A 94 -1.94 21.98 -4.46
N LEU A 95 -2.58 21.44 -3.41
CA LEU A 95 -2.17 20.19 -2.77
C LEU A 95 -2.79 18.97 -3.46
N HIS A 96 -2.03 17.89 -3.56
CA HIS A 96 -2.50 16.65 -4.18
C HIS A 96 -3.25 15.78 -3.16
N ILE A 97 -4.52 16.11 -2.92
CA ILE A 97 -5.38 15.44 -1.92
C ILE A 97 -5.41 13.90 -2.11
N THR A 98 -5.43 13.42 -3.35
CA THR A 98 -5.38 11.98 -3.66
C THR A 98 -4.05 11.33 -3.26
N SER A 99 -2.92 12.04 -3.33
CA SER A 99 -1.61 11.55 -2.84
C SER A 99 -1.62 11.37 -1.32
N MET A 100 -2.29 12.27 -0.61
CA MET A 100 -2.41 12.19 0.85
C MET A 100 -3.17 10.93 1.27
N ALA A 101 -4.25 10.59 0.55
CA ALA A 101 -4.93 9.31 0.73
C ALA A 101 -4.02 8.12 0.37
N GLY A 102 -3.27 8.22 -0.74
CA GLY A 102 -2.29 7.22 -1.18
C GLY A 102 -1.18 6.93 -0.16
N THR A 103 -0.83 7.92 0.67
CA THR A 103 0.12 7.76 1.78
C THR A 103 -0.42 6.80 2.83
N TRP A 104 -1.68 6.96 3.24
CA TRP A 104 -2.33 6.04 4.17
C TRP A 104 -2.46 4.64 3.57
N MET A 105 -2.87 4.54 2.31
CA MET A 105 -3.02 3.26 1.60
C MET A 105 -1.69 2.50 1.54
N SER A 106 -0.58 3.20 1.25
CA SER A 106 0.76 2.59 1.22
C SER A 106 1.16 1.97 2.57
N ILE A 107 0.75 2.59 3.68
CA ILE A 107 1.00 2.05 5.03
C ILE A 107 0.07 0.88 5.33
N VAL A 108 -1.24 1.04 5.14
CA VAL A 108 -2.24 0.07 5.63
C VAL A 108 -2.40 -1.12 4.68
N GLU A 109 -2.54 -0.84 3.38
CA GLU A 109 -2.73 -1.86 2.34
C GLU A 109 -1.40 -2.35 1.77
N GLY A 110 -0.36 -1.51 1.78
CA GLY A 110 0.98 -1.90 1.35
C GLY A 110 1.72 -2.63 2.46
N PHE A 111 2.28 -1.89 3.42
CA PHE A 111 3.10 -2.47 4.48
C PHE A 111 2.30 -3.32 5.46
N GLY A 112 1.11 -2.90 5.87
CA GLY A 112 0.23 -3.69 6.73
C GLY A 112 -0.38 -4.90 6.01
N GLY A 113 -0.35 -4.91 4.68
CA GLY A 113 -0.93 -5.97 3.85
C GLY A 113 -2.43 -6.18 4.11
N MET A 114 -3.16 -5.13 4.52
CA MET A 114 -4.57 -5.24 4.88
C MET A 114 -5.42 -5.59 3.66
N ARG A 115 -6.15 -6.70 3.70
CA ARG A 115 -7.15 -7.10 2.70
C ARG A 115 -8.41 -7.61 3.37
N MET A 116 -9.51 -7.59 2.63
CA MET A 116 -10.70 -8.36 2.96
C MET A 116 -10.62 -9.72 2.24
N LYS A 117 -10.70 -10.82 2.99
CA LYS A 117 -10.74 -12.19 2.46
C LYS A 117 -11.85 -12.96 3.16
N ASP A 118 -12.79 -13.53 2.41
CA ASP A 118 -13.92 -14.31 2.96
C ASP A 118 -14.63 -13.62 4.12
N ASP A 119 -14.97 -12.33 3.94
CA ASP A 119 -15.61 -11.47 4.94
C ASP A 119 -14.81 -11.25 6.25
N LYS A 120 -13.49 -11.48 6.20
CA LYS A 120 -12.58 -11.26 7.32
C LYS A 120 -11.46 -10.30 6.95
N LEU A 121 -11.06 -9.47 7.90
CA LEU A 121 -9.81 -8.74 7.79
C LEU A 121 -8.64 -9.72 7.76
N SER A 122 -7.72 -9.47 6.84
CA SER A 122 -6.47 -10.19 6.67
C SER A 122 -5.32 -9.18 6.67
N PHE A 123 -4.23 -9.51 7.34
CA PHE A 123 -3.01 -8.72 7.38
C PHE A 123 -1.82 -9.58 6.94
N ALA A 124 -0.88 -8.96 6.25
CA ALA A 124 0.42 -9.54 5.92
C ALA A 124 1.52 -8.51 6.23
N PRO A 125 1.77 -8.23 7.52
CA PRO A 125 2.58 -7.10 7.93
C PRO A 125 4.04 -7.25 7.47
N LYS A 126 4.58 -6.17 6.91
CA LYS A 126 5.99 -6.00 6.55
C LYS A 126 6.44 -4.66 7.11
N ILE A 127 7.74 -4.54 7.39
CA ILE A 127 8.33 -3.30 7.90
C ILE A 127 9.52 -2.88 7.03
N PRO A 128 9.59 -1.61 6.58
CA PRO A 128 10.79 -1.07 5.94
C PRO A 128 11.97 -1.04 6.92
N LYS A 129 13.19 -1.31 6.44
CA LYS A 129 14.44 -1.29 7.24
C LYS A 129 14.70 0.05 7.95
N GLN A 130 14.09 1.13 7.47
CA GLN A 130 14.23 2.48 8.00
C GLN A 130 13.39 2.73 9.25
N TRP A 131 12.47 1.82 9.61
CA TRP A 131 11.52 1.99 10.71
C TRP A 131 11.73 0.94 11.79
N LYS A 132 11.64 1.36 13.06
CA LYS A 132 11.60 0.43 14.21
C LYS A 132 10.22 -0.18 14.39
N SER A 133 9.19 0.63 14.16
CA SER A 133 7.79 0.22 14.22
C SER A 133 6.91 1.24 13.50
N TYR A 134 5.68 0.84 13.20
CA TYR A 134 4.58 1.74 12.81
C TYR A 134 3.26 1.21 13.35
N SER A 135 2.27 2.09 13.46
CA SER A 135 0.94 1.69 13.92
C SER A 135 -0.15 2.42 13.15
N PHE A 136 -1.31 1.77 13.05
CA PHE A 136 -2.50 2.34 12.44
C PHE A 136 -3.75 1.77 13.08
N LYS A 137 -4.89 2.44 12.87
CA LYS A 137 -6.21 1.99 13.33
C LYS A 137 -7.12 1.80 12.13
N VAL A 138 -7.91 0.73 12.16
CA VAL A 138 -8.98 0.48 11.20
C VAL A 138 -10.29 0.24 11.93
N ASN A 139 -11.37 0.76 11.36
CA ASN A 139 -12.72 0.45 11.81
C ASN A 139 -13.32 -0.56 10.84
N PHE A 140 -13.67 -1.74 11.35
CA PHE A 140 -14.34 -2.77 10.58
C PHE A 140 -15.64 -3.16 11.29
N ARG A 141 -16.79 -2.82 10.69
CA ARG A 141 -18.12 -3.13 11.29
C ARG A 141 -18.27 -2.60 12.72
N ASN A 142 -17.91 -1.34 12.93
CA ASN A 142 -17.93 -0.64 14.23
C ASN A 142 -16.99 -1.27 15.28
N ARG A 143 -15.95 -1.96 14.83
CA ARG A 143 -14.90 -2.57 15.67
C ARG A 143 -13.59 -1.89 15.32
N ILE A 144 -13.02 -1.18 16.30
CA ILE A 144 -11.74 -0.50 16.11
C ILE A 144 -10.63 -1.47 16.48
N ILE A 145 -9.72 -1.68 15.54
CA ILE A 145 -8.53 -2.50 15.70
C ILE A 145 -7.33 -1.58 15.52
N LYS A 146 -6.47 -1.50 16.53
CA LYS A 146 -5.16 -0.88 16.41
C LYS A 146 -4.16 -1.98 16.10
N VAL A 147 -3.40 -1.78 15.04
CA VAL A 147 -2.33 -2.69 14.61
C VAL A 147 -1.01 -1.98 14.89
N ASN A 148 -0.11 -2.64 15.62
CA ASN A 148 1.26 -2.18 15.83
C ASN A 148 2.22 -3.19 15.19
N VAL A 149 3.02 -2.75 14.23
CA VAL A 149 3.99 -3.61 13.52
C VAL A 149 5.39 -3.19 13.96
N ALA A 150 6.18 -4.15 14.43
CA ALA A 150 7.60 -4.02 14.72
C ALA A 150 8.39 -5.12 13.97
N GLU A 151 9.72 -5.13 14.05
CA GLU A 151 10.55 -6.10 13.33
C GLU A 151 10.17 -7.57 13.61
N ASN A 152 10.04 -7.95 14.88
CA ASN A 152 9.85 -9.36 15.26
C ASN A 152 8.39 -9.74 15.53
N GLN A 153 7.50 -8.75 15.74
CA GLN A 153 6.13 -9.01 16.14
C GLN A 153 5.16 -7.98 15.59
N THR A 154 3.92 -8.42 15.44
CA THR A 154 2.76 -7.57 15.22
C THR A 154 1.80 -7.74 16.38
N SER A 155 1.36 -6.64 16.99
CA SER A 155 0.34 -6.66 18.04
C SER A 155 -0.96 -6.01 17.59
N PHE A 156 -2.05 -6.52 18.15
CA PHE A 156 -3.41 -6.09 17.86
C PHE A 156 -4.11 -5.71 19.16
N GLU A 157 -4.58 -4.48 19.26
CA GLU A 157 -5.48 -4.04 20.33
C GLU A 157 -6.89 -3.92 19.74
N TYR A 158 -7.84 -4.63 20.33
CA TYR A 158 -9.21 -4.69 19.86
C TYR A 158 -10.18 -4.05 20.85
N ASN A 159 -10.88 -3.03 20.39
CA ASN A 159 -12.00 -2.43 21.12
C ASN A 159 -13.33 -2.89 20.50
N GLY A 160 -14.01 -3.78 21.20
CA GLY A 160 -15.37 -4.20 20.87
C GLY A 160 -15.98 -5.09 21.96
N ALA A 161 -17.22 -5.52 21.77
CA ALA A 161 -18.00 -6.19 22.83
C ALA A 161 -17.84 -7.72 22.89
N ALA A 162 -17.40 -8.36 21.80
CA ALA A 162 -17.29 -9.81 21.68
C ALA A 162 -16.07 -10.18 20.86
N GLU A 163 -15.54 -11.39 21.03
CA GLU A 163 -14.38 -11.85 20.26
C GLU A 163 -14.58 -11.71 18.74
N MET A 164 -13.48 -11.46 18.04
CA MET A 164 -13.49 -11.44 16.58
C MET A 164 -12.31 -12.21 16.00
N THR A 165 -12.48 -12.75 14.79
CA THR A 165 -11.40 -13.45 14.09
C THR A 165 -10.88 -12.62 12.93
N LEU A 166 -9.58 -12.58 12.76
CA LEU A 166 -8.90 -12.07 11.57
C LEU A 166 -7.87 -13.09 11.07
N ARG A 167 -7.21 -12.77 9.96
CA ARG A 167 -6.07 -13.53 9.43
C ARG A 167 -4.79 -12.72 9.54
N VAL A 168 -3.69 -13.35 9.95
CA VAL A 168 -2.34 -12.79 9.87
C VAL A 168 -1.46 -13.81 9.16
N ASN A 169 -0.88 -13.44 8.02
CA ASN A 169 -0.13 -14.37 7.16
C ASN A 169 -0.92 -15.66 6.90
N ASP A 170 -2.20 -15.48 6.53
CA ASP A 170 -3.21 -16.52 6.28
C ASP A 170 -3.54 -17.45 7.48
N LYS A 171 -2.94 -17.23 8.65
CA LYS A 171 -3.28 -17.95 9.89
C LYS A 171 -4.42 -17.25 10.64
N ARG A 172 -5.37 -18.03 11.16
CA ARG A 172 -6.48 -17.52 11.97
C ARG A 172 -5.96 -17.00 13.31
N VAL A 173 -6.35 -15.78 13.66
CA VAL A 173 -6.07 -15.14 14.96
C VAL A 173 -7.39 -14.69 15.59
N ILE A 174 -7.54 -14.91 16.90
CA ILE A 174 -8.69 -14.50 17.69
C ILE A 174 -8.30 -13.26 18.49
N LEU A 175 -9.03 -12.17 18.32
CA LEU A 175 -8.89 -10.96 19.13
C LEU A 175 -9.94 -10.96 20.23
N LYS A 176 -9.49 -10.72 21.46
CA LYS A 176 -10.35 -10.57 22.64
C LYS A 176 -10.49 -9.09 23.01
N PRO A 177 -11.69 -8.62 23.42
CA PRO A 177 -11.88 -7.26 23.89
C PRO A 177 -10.88 -6.83 24.94
N SER A 178 -10.35 -5.62 24.82
CA SER A 178 -9.47 -4.98 25.82
C SER A 178 -8.21 -5.80 26.16
N GLN A 179 -7.80 -6.71 25.29
CA GLN A 179 -6.59 -7.51 25.44
C GLN A 179 -5.71 -7.37 24.20
N GLU A 180 -4.41 -7.18 24.42
CA GLU A 180 -3.42 -7.19 23.34
C GLU A 180 -3.18 -8.63 22.87
N THR A 181 -3.27 -8.84 21.56
CA THR A 181 -2.94 -10.11 20.91
C THR A 181 -1.64 -9.94 20.12
N ILE A 182 -0.62 -10.74 20.41
CA ILE A 182 0.70 -10.66 19.77
C ILE A 182 0.89 -11.85 18.82
N VAL A 183 1.35 -11.56 17.61
CA VAL A 183 1.70 -12.54 16.58
C VAL A 183 3.17 -12.31 16.21
N GLN A 184 4.00 -13.36 16.27
CA GLN A 184 5.38 -13.29 15.81
C GLN A 184 5.41 -13.16 14.28
N ASN A 185 6.24 -12.25 13.77
CA ASN A 185 6.47 -12.16 12.33
C ASN A 185 7.28 -13.39 11.89
N ILE A 186 6.91 -13.98 10.76
CA ILE A 186 7.57 -15.16 10.17
C ILE A 186 8.53 -14.68 9.09
#